data_AF-A0A3R6E1D7-F1
#
_entry.id   AF-A0A3R6E1D7-F1
#
_cell.length_a   1.000
_cell.length_b   1.000
_cell.length_c   1.000
_cell.angle_alpha   90.00
_cell.angle_beta   90.00
_cell.angle_gamma   90.00
#
_symmetry.space_group_name_H-M   'P 1'
#
loop_
_entity.id
_entity.type
_entity.pdbx_description
1 polymer ?
#
loop_
_entity_poly.entity_id
_entity_poly.type
_entity_poly.pdbx_seq_one_letter_code
_entity_poly.pdbx_strand_id
1 'polypeptide(L)'
;MNKLELELDEKKVLADGEYNLDELYGYIDYIAVTEKGLRKEGSFYIEDDPVDDGFGMIAAVELILLRNDWFRKYVKTLNCYWWDEETNSFDVEDGIEEAVRNWGSFHSGTYSFPTGIRKDAIPMHKLELILDEQRIIDDGLIRIDDVNNYLAKLIVETNGLRREGNFYIEENPEDGLGAITHIALCLSKQNWFRNYAKVLKCYRWNADTQDFDIEDAIQDMIFADFPVS
;
A
#
# COMPACT_ATOMS: atom_id res chain seq x y z
N MET A 1 18.38 4.56 -7.80
CA MET A 1 18.21 5.28 -6.52
C MET A 1 16.95 6.12 -6.60
N ASN A 2 15.94 5.83 -5.79
CA ASN A 2 14.68 6.56 -5.77
C ASN A 2 14.64 7.51 -4.55
N LYS A 3 13.78 8.55 -4.59
CA LYS A 3 13.64 9.48 -3.46
C LYS A 3 12.18 9.83 -3.17
N LEU A 4 11.87 10.00 -1.90
CA LEU A 4 10.62 10.58 -1.40
C LEU A 4 10.94 11.93 -0.77
N GLU A 5 10.37 13.03 -1.28
CA GLU A 5 10.33 14.31 -0.59
C GLU A 5 9.05 14.42 0.21
N LEU A 6 9.15 14.72 1.51
CA LEU A 6 7.98 14.91 2.36
C LEU A 6 8.17 16.07 3.32
N GLU A 7 7.25 17.05 3.26
CA GLU A 7 7.23 18.20 4.16
C GLU A 7 5.86 18.41 4.79
N LEU A 8 5.84 18.78 6.08
CA LEU A 8 4.63 19.17 6.79
C LEU A 8 4.38 20.68 6.65
N ASP A 9 3.10 21.09 6.66
CA ASP A 9 2.68 22.47 6.91
C ASP A 9 2.83 22.76 8.41
N GLU A 10 4.06 23.03 8.83
CA GLU A 10 4.42 23.25 10.23
C GLU A 10 3.59 24.36 10.89
N LYS A 11 3.27 25.42 10.13
CA LYS A 11 2.45 26.54 10.64
C LYS A 11 1.06 26.06 10.99
N LYS A 12 0.47 25.20 10.17
CA LYS A 12 -0.86 24.64 10.39
C LYS A 12 -0.88 23.62 11.53
N VAL A 13 0.13 22.74 11.62
CA VAL A 13 0.29 21.83 12.75
C VAL A 13 0.33 22.61 14.06
N LEU A 14 1.19 23.63 14.15
CA LEU A 14 1.36 24.45 15.35
C LEU A 14 0.12 25.30 15.67
N ALA A 15 -0.62 25.78 14.65
CA ALA A 15 -1.81 26.59 14.84
C ALA A 15 -3.01 25.77 15.36
N ASP A 16 -3.18 24.55 14.85
CA ASP A 16 -4.28 23.67 15.28
C ASP A 16 -4.02 23.06 16.66
N GLY A 17 -2.75 22.76 16.98
CA GLY A 17 -2.35 22.21 18.28
C GLY A 17 -2.84 20.79 18.55
N GLU A 18 -3.40 20.10 17.56
CA GLU A 18 -3.88 18.71 17.67
C GLU A 18 -2.72 17.69 17.74
N TYR A 19 -1.59 18.01 17.11
CA TYR A 19 -0.40 17.16 17.06
C TYR A 19 0.87 17.98 17.37
N ASN A 20 1.88 17.32 17.94
CA ASN A 20 3.20 17.90 18.12
C ASN A 20 4.04 17.69 16.85
N LEU A 21 4.74 18.75 16.41
CA LEU A 21 5.54 18.71 15.18
C LEU A 21 6.71 17.71 15.26
N ASP A 22 7.39 17.63 16.40
CA ASP A 22 8.50 16.71 16.62
C ASP A 22 8.00 15.25 16.66
N GLU A 23 6.80 15.01 17.19
CA GLU A 23 6.17 13.69 17.18
C GLU A 23 5.82 13.24 15.75
N LEU A 24 5.27 14.13 14.92
CA LEU A 24 4.94 13.81 13.54
C LEU A 24 6.19 13.51 12.71
N TYR A 25 7.22 14.36 12.77
CA TYR A 25 8.50 14.08 12.08
C TYR A 25 9.18 12.84 12.64
N GLY A 26 9.14 12.61 13.96
CA GLY A 26 9.67 11.40 14.58
C GLY A 26 8.97 10.13 14.09
N TYR A 27 7.65 10.18 13.91
CA TYR A 27 6.89 9.06 13.34
C TYR A 27 7.24 8.81 11.87
N ILE A 28 7.34 9.87 11.06
CA ILE A 28 7.75 9.74 9.65
C ILE A 28 9.16 9.13 9.56
N ASP A 29 10.10 9.61 10.36
CA ASP A 29 11.47 9.09 10.42
C ASP A 29 11.51 7.63 10.89
N TYR A 30 10.69 7.28 11.87
CA TYR A 30 10.57 5.91 12.32
C TYR A 30 10.14 4.98 11.18
N ILE A 31 9.05 5.30 10.47
CA ILE A 31 8.58 4.49 9.35
C ILE A 31 9.60 4.46 8.22
N ALA A 32 10.11 5.60 7.78
CA ALA A 32 10.97 5.67 6.60
C ALA A 32 12.37 5.09 6.86
N VAL A 33 13.00 5.50 7.96
CA VAL A 33 14.40 5.16 8.24
C VAL A 33 14.52 3.88 9.05
N THR A 34 13.71 3.74 10.11
CA THR A 34 13.87 2.60 11.04
C THR A 34 13.21 1.34 10.49
N GLU A 35 11.95 1.43 10.06
CA GLU A 35 11.20 0.28 9.56
C GLU A 35 11.55 -0.07 8.11
N LYS A 36 11.78 0.94 7.26
CA LYS A 36 12.01 0.75 5.81
C LYS A 36 13.44 0.97 5.35
N GLY A 37 14.35 1.30 6.27
CA GLY A 37 15.78 1.39 5.98
C GLY A 37 16.17 2.51 5.01
N LEU A 38 15.27 3.46 4.74
CA LEU A 38 15.58 4.58 3.86
C LEU A 38 16.58 5.52 4.52
N ARG A 39 17.45 6.10 3.71
CA ARG A 39 18.42 7.08 4.19
C ARG A 39 17.83 8.48 4.16
N LYS A 40 17.89 9.21 5.27
CA LYS A 40 17.37 10.58 5.36
C LYS A 40 18.43 11.62 4.96
N GLU A 41 18.06 12.55 4.08
CA GLU A 41 18.84 13.74 3.70
C GLU A 41 17.94 14.97 3.57
N GLY A 42 17.92 15.83 4.59
CA GLY A 42 17.03 17.00 4.60
C GLY A 42 15.56 16.57 4.57
N SER A 43 14.80 17.08 3.59
CA SER A 43 13.40 16.70 3.33
C SER A 43 13.25 15.40 2.53
N PHE A 44 14.35 14.74 2.17
CA PHE A 44 14.33 13.52 1.36
C PHE A 44 14.57 12.25 2.17
N TYR A 45 13.85 11.19 1.80
CA TYR A 45 14.11 9.81 2.17
C TYR A 45 14.52 9.05 0.91
N ILE A 46 15.69 8.43 0.94
CA ILE A 46 16.37 7.90 -0.23
C ILE A 46 16.45 6.39 -0.14
N GLU A 47 16.02 5.75 -1.22
CA GLU A 47 16.20 4.33 -1.47
C GLU A 47 17.45 4.14 -2.34
N ASP A 48 18.57 3.77 -1.71
CA ASP A 48 19.87 3.67 -2.37
C ASP A 48 19.91 2.54 -3.42
N ASP A 49 19.26 1.41 -3.13
CA ASP A 49 19.21 0.22 -3.97
C ASP A 49 17.74 -0.20 -4.20
N PRO A 50 17.01 0.51 -5.09
CA PRO A 50 15.61 0.21 -5.33
C PRO A 50 15.48 -1.16 -5.98
N VAL A 51 14.58 -1.98 -5.44
CA VAL A 51 14.26 -3.26 -6.05
C VAL A 51 13.55 -3.01 -7.39
N ASP A 52 13.97 -3.72 -8.42
CA ASP A 52 13.55 -3.55 -9.83
C ASP A 52 12.12 -4.08 -10.10
N ASP A 53 11.24 -4.01 -9.09
CA ASP A 53 9.96 -4.72 -9.04
C ASP A 53 8.71 -3.83 -9.11
N GLY A 54 8.91 -2.53 -9.28
CA GLY A 54 7.80 -1.59 -9.39
C GLY A 54 7.08 -1.31 -8.07
N PHE A 55 7.59 -1.82 -6.93
CA PHE A 55 7.05 -1.51 -5.60
C PHE A 55 8.17 -1.25 -4.58
N GLY A 56 8.91 -0.16 -4.79
CA GLY A 56 10.02 0.25 -3.92
C GLY A 56 9.59 0.66 -2.50
N MET A 57 10.55 0.69 -1.58
CA MET A 57 10.35 1.05 -0.17
C MET A 57 9.73 2.45 0.01
N ILE A 58 9.94 3.34 -0.96
CA ILE A 58 9.31 4.67 -1.01
C ILE A 58 7.79 4.59 -1.12
N ALA A 59 7.27 3.72 -2.01
CA ALA A 59 5.82 3.51 -2.13
C ALA A 59 5.25 2.92 -0.83
N ALA A 60 5.97 2.00 -0.18
CA ALA A 60 5.55 1.46 1.11
C ALA A 60 5.45 2.54 2.20
N VAL A 61 6.43 3.45 2.29
CA VAL A 61 6.42 4.57 3.23
C VAL A 61 5.25 5.52 2.93
N GLU A 62 5.09 5.94 1.68
CA GLU A 62 4.00 6.82 1.26
C GLU A 62 2.64 6.26 1.70
N LEU A 63 2.41 4.98 1.43
CA LEU A 63 1.15 4.30 1.69
C LEU A 63 0.88 4.08 3.18
N ILE A 64 1.91 3.83 4.00
CA ILE A 64 1.77 3.77 5.46
C ILE A 64 1.37 5.15 5.99
N LEU A 65 2.05 6.21 5.55
CA LEU A 65 1.79 7.57 6.02
C LEU A 65 0.38 8.04 5.62
N LEU A 66 -0.07 7.72 4.40
CA LEU A 66 -1.41 8.02 3.89
C LEU A 66 -2.57 7.49 4.74
N ARG A 67 -2.33 6.47 5.58
CA ARG A 67 -3.37 5.94 6.48
C ARG A 67 -3.69 6.84 7.66
N ASN A 68 -2.84 7.82 7.94
CA ASN A 68 -2.99 8.66 9.11
C ASN A 68 -3.91 9.85 8.81
N ASP A 69 -4.87 10.12 9.69
CA ASP A 69 -5.82 11.23 9.53
C ASP A 69 -5.11 12.60 9.43
N TRP A 70 -3.98 12.73 10.13
CA TRP A 70 -3.15 13.92 10.12
C TRP A 70 -2.47 14.16 8.77
N PHE A 71 -2.25 13.10 7.95
CA PHE A 71 -1.51 13.17 6.70
C PHE A 71 -2.12 14.18 5.73
N ARG A 72 -3.41 14.02 5.43
CA ARG A 72 -4.15 14.92 4.51
C ARG A 72 -4.26 16.34 5.03
N LYS A 73 -4.22 16.49 6.34
CA LYS A 73 -4.43 17.77 7.00
C LYS A 73 -3.14 18.60 7.02
N TYR A 74 -2.00 17.94 7.17
CA TYR A 74 -0.74 18.59 7.49
C TYR A 74 0.40 18.29 6.54
N VAL A 75 0.32 17.33 5.61
CA VAL A 75 1.34 17.19 4.57
C VAL A 75 1.17 18.29 3.53
N LYS A 76 2.24 19.05 3.31
CA LYS A 76 2.31 20.16 2.35
C LYS A 76 2.93 19.72 1.03
N THR A 77 3.94 18.87 1.11
CA THR A 77 4.71 18.38 -0.05
C THR A 77 4.84 16.86 0.07
N LEU A 78 4.55 16.15 -1.02
CA LEU A 78 4.86 14.74 -1.20
C LEU A 78 5.25 14.54 -2.66
N ASN A 79 6.53 14.30 -2.94
CA ASN A 79 6.98 14.02 -4.31
C ASN A 79 7.78 12.72 -4.31
N CYS A 80 7.45 11.83 -5.24
CA CYS A 80 8.20 10.62 -5.51
C CYS A 80 9.09 10.85 -6.74
N TYR A 81 10.39 10.62 -6.59
CA TYR A 81 11.40 10.78 -7.63
C TYR A 81 11.91 9.40 -8.02
N TRP A 82 11.51 8.97 -9.20
CA TRP A 82 11.88 7.68 -9.77
C TRP A 82 13.05 7.87 -10.73
N TRP A 83 14.17 7.18 -10.48
CA TRP A 83 15.34 7.31 -11.34
C TRP A 83 15.14 6.52 -12.63
N ASP A 84 15.19 7.21 -13.76
CA ASP A 84 15.15 6.60 -15.08
C ASP A 84 16.57 6.50 -15.65
N GLU A 85 17.03 5.25 -15.82
CA GLU A 85 18.35 4.96 -16.41
C GLU A 85 18.43 5.29 -17.90
N GLU A 86 17.32 5.21 -18.65
CA GLU A 86 17.31 5.48 -20.09
C GLU A 86 17.54 6.97 -20.38
N THR A 87 16.88 7.84 -19.61
CA THR A 87 17.02 9.30 -19.75
C THR A 87 18.08 9.90 -18.84
N ASN A 88 18.63 9.11 -17.90
CA ASN A 88 19.58 9.55 -16.87
C ASN A 88 19.03 10.75 -16.09
N SER A 89 17.77 10.66 -15.70
CA SER A 89 17.01 11.73 -15.05
C SER A 89 16.00 11.19 -14.03
N PHE A 90 15.30 12.08 -13.33
CA PHE A 90 14.22 11.69 -12.42
C PHE A 90 12.87 12.00 -13.05
N ASP A 91 12.02 10.98 -13.14
CA ASP A 91 10.59 11.18 -13.28
C ASP A 91 10.02 11.57 -11.91
N VAL A 92 9.26 12.66 -11.90
CA VAL A 92 8.70 13.23 -10.67
C VAL A 92 7.20 13.02 -10.67
N GLU A 93 6.73 12.32 -9.65
CA GLU A 93 5.33 12.07 -9.39
C GLU A 93 4.89 12.91 -8.17
N ASP A 94 3.84 13.70 -8.34
CA ASP A 94 3.18 14.40 -7.23
C ASP A 94 2.40 13.35 -6.43
N GLY A 95 3.01 12.89 -5.35
CA GLY A 95 2.43 11.88 -4.47
C GLY A 95 1.15 12.37 -3.78
N ILE A 96 0.94 13.68 -3.60
CA ILE A 96 -0.35 14.19 -3.10
C ILE A 96 -1.42 14.01 -4.19
N GLU A 97 -1.16 14.44 -5.42
CA GLU A 97 -2.10 14.30 -6.53
C GLU A 97 -2.39 12.82 -6.81
N GLU A 98 -1.37 11.98 -6.85
CA GLU A 98 -1.49 10.55 -7.06
C GLU A 98 -2.23 9.89 -5.89
N ALA A 99 -1.87 10.19 -4.64
CA ALA A 99 -2.62 9.71 -3.50
C ALA A 99 -4.07 10.18 -3.50
N VAL A 100 -4.38 11.40 -3.95
CA VAL A 100 -5.74 11.92 -4.06
C VAL A 100 -6.50 11.27 -5.21
N ARG A 101 -5.87 11.03 -6.36
CA ARG A 101 -6.43 10.36 -7.54
C ARG A 101 -6.70 8.89 -7.25
N ASN A 102 -5.74 8.21 -6.64
CA ASN A 102 -5.85 6.85 -6.18
C ASN A 102 -6.89 6.77 -5.06
N TRP A 103 -6.88 7.64 -4.05
CA TRP A 103 -7.96 7.68 -3.03
C TRP A 103 -9.35 8.01 -3.57
N GLY A 104 -9.45 8.91 -4.54
CA GLY A 104 -10.71 9.26 -5.20
C GLY A 104 -11.27 8.04 -5.93
N SER A 105 -10.42 7.35 -6.68
CA SER A 105 -10.72 6.09 -7.36
C SER A 105 -10.98 4.94 -6.39
N PHE A 106 -10.30 4.91 -5.23
CA PHE A 106 -10.51 3.94 -4.14
C PHE A 106 -11.89 4.12 -3.45
N HIS A 107 -12.49 5.31 -3.51
CA HIS A 107 -13.83 5.58 -2.96
C HIS A 107 -14.94 5.53 -4.03
N SER A 108 -14.63 5.86 -5.29
CA SER A 108 -15.60 5.87 -6.41
C SER A 108 -15.67 4.55 -7.18
N GLY A 109 -14.70 3.64 -7.01
CA GLY A 109 -14.60 2.39 -7.77
C GLY A 109 -14.27 2.58 -9.25
N THR A 110 -13.67 3.72 -9.64
CA THR A 110 -13.40 4.07 -11.04
C THR A 110 -11.94 3.92 -11.42
N TYR A 111 -11.31 2.79 -11.08
CA TYR A 111 -10.03 2.43 -11.69
C TYR A 111 -10.31 2.10 -13.17
N SER A 112 -9.77 2.89 -14.09
CA SER A 112 -9.92 2.61 -15.53
C SER A 112 -8.99 1.46 -15.91
N PHE A 113 -9.57 0.30 -16.21
CA PHE A 113 -8.87 -0.89 -16.69
C PHE A 113 -8.09 -0.62 -18.00
N PRO A 114 -6.88 -1.17 -18.16
CA PRO A 114 -6.32 -1.38 -19.49
C PRO A 114 -7.23 -2.34 -20.25
N THR A 115 -7.73 -1.90 -21.40
CA THR A 115 -8.60 -2.70 -22.26
C THR A 115 -7.80 -3.77 -23.00
N GLY A 116 -7.59 -4.93 -22.39
CA GLY A 116 -7.03 -6.09 -23.09
C GLY A 116 -6.59 -7.24 -22.19
N ILE A 117 -7.49 -8.18 -21.86
CA ILE A 117 -7.09 -9.46 -21.25
C ILE A 117 -6.31 -10.27 -22.29
N ARG A 118 -4.98 -10.33 -22.19
CA ARG A 118 -4.19 -11.34 -22.92
C ARG A 118 -4.34 -12.68 -22.20
N LYS A 119 -4.97 -13.66 -22.85
CA LYS A 119 -5.17 -15.03 -22.32
C LYS A 119 -3.88 -15.82 -22.06
N ASP A 120 -2.73 -15.26 -22.42
CA ASP A 120 -1.43 -15.93 -22.42
C ASP A 120 -0.47 -15.28 -21.40
N ALA A 121 -0.94 -14.31 -20.60
CA ALA A 121 -0.13 -13.63 -19.59
C ALA A 121 0.12 -14.57 -18.39
N ILE A 122 1.40 -14.67 -17.99
CA ILE A 122 1.78 -15.37 -16.77
C ILE A 122 1.29 -14.52 -15.58
N PRO A 123 0.52 -15.08 -14.63
CA PRO A 123 0.08 -14.33 -13.46
C PRO A 123 1.30 -13.84 -12.68
N MET A 124 1.50 -12.53 -12.58
CA MET A 124 2.68 -11.97 -11.93
C MET A 124 2.53 -11.88 -10.42
N HIS A 125 1.31 -11.70 -9.91
CA HIS A 125 1.07 -11.63 -8.46
C HIS A 125 -0.16 -12.42 -8.01
N LYS A 126 -0.10 -12.95 -6.78
CA LYS A 126 -1.25 -13.55 -6.10
C LYS A 126 -1.30 -13.15 -4.63
N LEU A 127 -2.52 -12.94 -4.14
CA LEU A 127 -2.83 -12.64 -2.75
C LEU A 127 -3.50 -13.85 -2.11
N GLU A 128 -2.93 -14.40 -1.03
CA GLU A 128 -3.60 -15.36 -0.16
C GLU A 128 -4.21 -14.60 1.03
N LEU A 129 -5.53 -14.71 1.20
CA LEU A 129 -6.25 -14.12 2.33
C LEU A 129 -7.15 -15.18 2.98
N ILE A 130 -6.91 -15.46 4.26
CA ILE A 130 -7.70 -16.40 5.06
C ILE A 130 -8.17 -15.70 6.33
N LEU A 131 -9.48 -15.74 6.58
CA LEU A 131 -10.11 -15.20 7.79
C LEU A 131 -10.39 -16.31 8.81
N ASP A 132 -10.45 -15.92 10.08
CA ASP A 132 -10.97 -16.73 11.18
C ASP A 132 -12.50 -16.65 11.24
N GLU A 133 -13.17 -17.30 10.27
CA GLU A 133 -14.63 -17.22 10.14
C GLU A 133 -15.35 -17.70 11.41
N GLN A 134 -14.85 -18.75 12.07
CA GLN A 134 -15.45 -19.25 13.30
C GLN A 134 -15.38 -18.20 14.41
N ARG A 135 -14.24 -17.51 14.57
CA ARG A 135 -14.10 -16.44 15.56
C ARG A 135 -15.00 -15.24 15.24
N ILE A 136 -15.16 -14.88 13.96
CA ILE A 136 -16.13 -13.85 13.55
C ILE A 136 -17.54 -14.23 14.00
N ILE A 137 -17.94 -15.48 13.77
CA ILE A 137 -19.26 -16.00 14.15
C ILE A 137 -19.42 -16.01 15.67
N ASP A 138 -18.41 -16.49 16.41
CA ASP A 138 -18.45 -16.63 17.87
C ASP A 138 -18.48 -15.28 18.59
N ASP A 139 -17.68 -14.30 18.13
CA ASP A 139 -17.64 -12.95 18.70
C ASP A 139 -18.95 -12.19 18.44
N GLY A 140 -19.59 -12.43 17.28
CA GLY A 140 -20.86 -11.79 16.90
C GLY A 140 -20.80 -10.27 16.71
N LEU A 141 -19.59 -9.68 16.69
CA LEU A 141 -19.37 -8.23 16.56
C LEU A 141 -19.62 -7.71 15.14
N ILE A 142 -19.44 -8.58 14.15
CA ILE A 142 -19.70 -8.34 12.72
C ILE A 142 -20.34 -9.59 12.12
N ARG A 143 -21.08 -9.44 11.01
CA ARG A 143 -21.64 -10.59 10.30
C ARG A 143 -20.65 -11.07 9.24
N ILE A 144 -20.45 -12.39 9.17
CA ILE A 144 -19.56 -12.99 8.17
C ILE A 144 -20.01 -12.67 6.73
N ASP A 145 -21.31 -12.56 6.50
CA ASP A 145 -21.86 -12.17 5.18
C ASP A 145 -21.45 -10.74 4.80
N ASP A 146 -21.42 -9.80 5.74
CA ASP A 146 -21.00 -8.42 5.49
C ASP A 146 -19.52 -8.36 5.12
N VAL A 147 -18.70 -9.15 5.80
CA VAL A 147 -17.26 -9.30 5.51
C VAL A 147 -17.05 -9.90 4.12
N ASN A 148 -17.74 -11.01 3.80
CA ASN A 148 -17.62 -11.66 2.50
C ASN A 148 -18.09 -10.76 1.36
N ASN A 149 -19.18 -10.01 1.55
CA ASN A 149 -19.67 -9.03 0.57
C ASN A 149 -18.65 -7.90 0.37
N TYR A 150 -18.04 -7.39 1.45
CA TYR A 150 -16.97 -6.40 1.36
C TYR A 150 -15.77 -6.93 0.56
N LEU A 151 -15.31 -8.15 0.85
CA LEU A 151 -14.19 -8.77 0.14
C LEU A 151 -14.50 -9.02 -1.35
N ALA A 152 -15.69 -9.52 -1.67
CA ALA A 152 -16.10 -9.74 -3.06
C ALA A 152 -16.11 -8.42 -3.85
N LYS A 153 -16.70 -7.37 -3.26
CA LYS A 153 -16.73 -6.05 -3.86
C LYS A 153 -15.34 -5.44 -4.02
N LEU A 154 -14.52 -5.48 -2.97
CA LEU A 154 -13.18 -4.90 -2.99
C LEU A 154 -12.24 -5.65 -3.95
N ILE A 155 -12.13 -6.96 -3.82
CA ILE A 155 -11.07 -7.73 -4.49
C ILE A 155 -11.45 -8.09 -5.92
N VAL A 156 -12.70 -8.52 -6.13
CA VAL A 156 -13.14 -9.04 -7.43
C VAL A 156 -13.82 -7.94 -8.25
N GLU A 157 -14.82 -7.26 -7.70
CA GLU A 157 -15.57 -6.26 -8.48
C GLU A 157 -14.77 -4.98 -8.74
N THR A 158 -14.05 -4.48 -7.72
CA THR A 158 -13.32 -3.21 -7.81
C THR A 158 -11.94 -3.40 -8.42
N ASN A 159 -11.20 -4.44 -8.00
CA ASN A 159 -9.81 -4.66 -8.42
C ASN A 159 -9.65 -5.75 -9.48
N GLY A 160 -10.72 -6.47 -9.84
CA GLY A 160 -10.68 -7.42 -10.96
C GLY A 160 -9.87 -8.69 -10.71
N LEU A 161 -9.44 -8.98 -9.47
CA LEU A 161 -8.67 -10.18 -9.19
C LEU A 161 -9.56 -11.43 -9.32
N ARG A 162 -9.03 -12.44 -9.99
CA ARG A 162 -9.71 -13.73 -10.11
C ARG A 162 -9.50 -14.55 -8.85
N ARG A 163 -10.57 -15.09 -8.27
CA ARG A 163 -10.48 -16.00 -7.13
C ARG A 163 -10.19 -17.44 -7.58
N GLU A 164 -9.22 -18.08 -6.94
CA GLU A 164 -8.88 -19.50 -7.09
C GLU A 164 -8.58 -20.12 -5.73
N GLY A 165 -9.56 -20.83 -5.15
CA GLY A 165 -9.46 -21.33 -3.78
C GLY A 165 -9.29 -20.19 -2.77
N ASN A 166 -8.17 -20.19 -2.05
CA ASN A 166 -7.78 -19.16 -1.08
C ASN A 166 -6.97 -18.01 -1.69
N PHE A 167 -6.68 -18.08 -3.00
CA PHE A 167 -5.89 -17.09 -3.70
C PHE A 167 -6.76 -16.15 -4.53
N TYR A 168 -6.30 -14.91 -4.63
CA TYR A 168 -6.78 -13.90 -5.56
C TYR A 168 -5.63 -13.56 -6.50
N ILE A 169 -5.84 -13.74 -7.79
CA ILE A 169 -4.79 -13.72 -8.82
C ILE A 169 -4.97 -12.47 -9.68
N GLU A 170 -3.88 -11.73 -9.85
CA GLU A 170 -3.79 -10.58 -10.74
C GLU A 170 -3.29 -11.07 -12.11
N GLU A 171 -4.16 -10.99 -13.14
CA GLU A 171 -3.87 -11.52 -14.48
C GLU A 171 -3.33 -10.45 -15.44
N ASN A 172 -3.40 -9.16 -15.09
CA ASN A 172 -2.94 -8.06 -15.94
C ASN A 172 -1.91 -7.18 -15.22
N PRO A 173 -0.61 -7.43 -15.43
CA PRO A 173 0.46 -6.82 -14.66
C PRO A 173 1.05 -5.56 -15.31
N GLU A 174 0.31 -4.85 -16.18
CA GLU A 174 0.87 -3.67 -16.87
C GLU A 174 1.42 -2.62 -15.87
N ASP A 175 0.96 -2.61 -14.61
CA ASP A 175 1.44 -1.72 -13.54
C ASP A 175 1.70 -2.47 -12.21
N GLY A 176 2.88 -3.11 -12.05
CA GLY A 176 3.41 -3.54 -10.74
C GLY A 176 2.42 -4.27 -9.79
N LEU A 177 2.61 -4.11 -8.47
CA LEU A 177 1.76 -4.65 -7.40
C LEU A 177 0.44 -3.87 -7.19
N GLY A 178 0.05 -2.98 -8.10
CA GLY A 178 -0.91 -1.91 -7.84
C GLY A 178 -2.24 -2.37 -7.21
N ALA A 179 -2.86 -3.42 -7.75
CA ALA A 179 -4.16 -3.88 -7.25
C ALA A 179 -4.06 -4.62 -5.91
N ILE A 180 -3.04 -5.47 -5.72
CA ILE A 180 -2.85 -6.19 -4.45
C ILE A 180 -2.48 -5.21 -3.32
N THR A 181 -1.62 -4.24 -3.60
CA THR A 181 -1.30 -3.16 -2.67
C THR A 181 -2.54 -2.35 -2.29
N HIS A 182 -3.38 -2.00 -3.26
CA HIS A 182 -4.63 -1.30 -2.96
C HIS A 182 -5.55 -2.13 -2.05
N ILE A 183 -5.72 -3.43 -2.35
CA ILE A 183 -6.52 -4.34 -1.53
C ILE A 183 -5.98 -4.38 -0.10
N ALA A 184 -4.66 -4.55 0.06
CA ALA A 184 -3.99 -4.54 1.35
C ALA A 184 -4.27 -3.27 2.17
N LEU A 185 -4.24 -2.10 1.53
CA LEU A 185 -4.55 -0.82 2.17
C LEU A 185 -6.01 -0.71 2.60
N CYS A 186 -6.95 -1.11 1.74
CA CYS A 186 -8.36 -1.08 2.08
C CYS A 186 -8.69 -2.02 3.24
N LEU A 187 -8.10 -3.21 3.25
CA LEU A 187 -8.25 -4.18 4.33
C LEU A 187 -7.67 -3.68 5.64
N SER A 188 -6.49 -3.07 5.63
CA SER A 188 -5.87 -2.54 6.87
C SER A 188 -6.68 -1.46 7.60
N LYS A 189 -7.56 -0.75 6.88
CA LYS A 189 -8.44 0.28 7.45
C LYS A 189 -9.69 -0.31 8.10
N GLN A 190 -9.95 -1.59 7.87
CA GLN A 190 -11.08 -2.27 8.48
C GLN A 190 -10.69 -2.71 9.90
N ASN A 191 -11.36 -2.15 10.90
CA ASN A 191 -11.13 -2.51 12.32
C ASN A 191 -11.25 -4.01 12.58
N TRP A 192 -12.10 -4.71 11.83
CA TRP A 192 -12.28 -6.15 11.95
C TRP A 192 -11.14 -6.95 11.34
N PHE A 193 -10.46 -6.42 10.32
CA PHE A 193 -9.50 -7.19 9.53
C PHE A 193 -8.32 -7.66 10.36
N ARG A 194 -7.74 -6.79 11.19
CA ARG A 194 -6.62 -7.14 12.07
C ARG A 194 -6.99 -8.21 13.11
N ASN A 195 -8.25 -8.21 13.57
CA ASN A 195 -8.70 -9.13 14.60
C ASN A 195 -9.01 -10.53 14.07
N TYR A 196 -9.33 -10.62 12.78
CA TYR A 196 -9.87 -11.84 12.18
C TYR A 196 -9.06 -12.37 10.98
N ALA A 197 -8.08 -11.66 10.44
CA ALA A 197 -7.19 -12.22 9.42
C ALA A 197 -6.21 -13.23 10.04
N LYS A 198 -6.20 -14.47 9.53
CA LYS A 198 -5.23 -15.52 9.88
C LYS A 198 -4.03 -15.54 8.95
N VAL A 199 -4.29 -15.38 7.66
CA VAL A 199 -3.25 -15.40 6.63
C VAL A 199 -3.49 -14.23 5.70
N LEU A 200 -2.40 -13.54 5.40
CA LEU A 200 -2.33 -12.51 4.40
C LEU A 200 -0.95 -12.55 3.79
N LYS A 201 -0.81 -13.06 2.58
CA LYS A 201 0.48 -13.19 1.90
C LYS A 201 0.36 -12.69 0.47
N CYS A 202 1.29 -11.84 0.07
CA CYS A 202 1.50 -11.53 -1.33
C CYS A 202 2.59 -12.45 -1.86
N TYR A 203 2.42 -12.86 -3.11
CA TYR A 203 3.42 -13.63 -3.81
C TYR A 203 3.64 -13.05 -5.19
N ARG A 204 4.89 -13.06 -5.63
CA ARG A 204 5.31 -12.60 -6.95
C ARG A 204 5.88 -13.75 -7.75
N TRP A 205 5.52 -13.82 -9.03
CA TRP A 205 6.09 -14.78 -9.95
C TRP A 205 7.54 -14.43 -10.24
N ASN A 206 8.43 -15.38 -9.99
CA ASN A 206 9.83 -15.31 -10.32
C ASN A 206 10.07 -16.11 -11.61
N ALA A 207 10.39 -15.38 -12.69
CA ALA A 207 10.63 -15.97 -13.99
C ALA A 207 11.87 -16.87 -14.04
N ASP A 208 12.87 -16.59 -13.20
CA ASP A 208 14.13 -17.35 -13.15
C ASP A 208 13.94 -18.70 -12.45
N THR A 209 13.16 -18.73 -11.37
CA THR A 209 12.87 -19.97 -10.62
C THR A 209 11.65 -20.71 -11.15
N GLN A 210 10.82 -20.05 -11.97
CA GLN A 210 9.51 -20.53 -12.41
C GLN A 210 8.58 -20.89 -11.24
N ASP A 211 8.67 -20.13 -10.14
CA ASP A 211 7.83 -20.30 -8.96
C ASP A 211 7.45 -18.93 -8.37
N PHE A 212 6.60 -18.95 -7.34
CA PHE A 212 6.17 -17.77 -6.62
C PHE A 212 7.00 -17.54 -5.36
N ASP A 213 7.69 -16.41 -5.30
CA ASP A 213 8.37 -15.93 -4.09
C ASP A 213 7.39 -15.14 -3.21
N ILE A 214 7.60 -15.18 -1.89
CA ILE A 214 6.81 -14.38 -0.94
C ILE A 214 7.32 -12.94 -0.99
N GLU A 215 6.40 -12.00 -0.99
CA GLU A 215 6.68 -10.57 -1.00
C GLU A 215 6.32 -9.95 0.35
N ASP A 216 7.34 -9.86 1.21
CA ASP A 216 7.19 -9.49 2.63
C ASP A 216 6.77 -8.03 2.82
N ALA A 217 7.08 -7.13 1.86
CA ALA A 217 6.83 -5.70 1.96
C ALA A 217 5.34 -5.37 2.24
N ILE A 218 4.41 -6.12 1.64
CA ILE A 218 2.97 -5.93 1.83
C ILE A 218 2.50 -6.45 3.20
N GLN A 219 3.10 -7.53 3.71
CA GLN A 219 2.82 -7.99 5.07
C GLN A 219 3.24 -6.93 6.09
N ASP A 220 4.43 -6.37 5.95
CA ASP A 220 4.92 -5.32 6.82
C ASP A 220 4.04 -4.07 6.76
N MET A 221 3.56 -3.68 5.57
CA MET A 221 2.64 -2.54 5.44
C MET A 221 1.33 -2.72 6.20
N ILE A 222 0.88 -3.95 6.41
CA ILE A 222 -0.42 -4.23 7.02
C ILE A 222 -0.31 -4.41 8.53
N PHE A 223 0.80 -5.00 8.98
CA PHE A 223 1.07 -5.33 10.37
C PHE A 223 2.11 -4.42 11.07
N ALA A 224 2.68 -3.42 10.39
CA ALA A 224 3.49 -2.40 11.05
C ALA A 224 2.71 -1.79 12.21
N ASP A 225 3.21 -2.04 13.42
CA ASP A 225 2.60 -1.63 14.67
C ASP A 225 2.56 -0.10 14.76
N PHE A 226 1.45 0.43 15.29
CA PHE A 226 1.50 1.68 16.03
C PHE A 226 1.80 1.28 17.47
N PRO A 227 2.75 1.92 18.19
CA PRO A 227 2.65 1.95 19.63
C PRO A 227 1.37 2.73 19.95
N VAL A 228 0.31 2.00 20.32
CA VAL A 228 -0.90 2.60 20.86
C VAL A 228 -0.48 3.37 22.11
N SER A 229 -0.72 4.68 22.11
CA SER A 229 -0.52 5.53 23.29
C SER A 229 -1.46 5.17 24.43
#